data_AF-A0A7S2V8L6-F1
#
_entry.id   AF-A0A7S2V8L6-F1
#
_cell.length_a   1.000
_cell.length_b   1.000
_cell.length_c   1.000
_cell.angle_alpha   90.00
_cell.angle_beta   90.00
_cell.angle_gamma   90.00
#
_symmetry.space_group_name_H-M   'P 1'
#
loop_
_entity.id
_entity.type
_entity.pdbx_description
1 polymer ?
#
loop_
_entity_poly.entity_id
_entity_poly.type
_entity_poly.pdbx_seq_one_letter_code
_entity_poly.pdbx_strand_id
1 'polypeptide(L)'
;SDRLNSSISPQMRQLFEPTARRVLEEDGDGGVQKLSAAMALLAGWDDHPPESMSCLDGREGYRTIALRSPNRKAFHTRGLVMGFLDLIDPKLAEAARNPRAGRNGSQGYVDLPPAKARDLLERLQNEAPPHQSPYQEVKAEPVTELNDDLLDGILQKGYYGGYRGRDHRGRGRSGRDRDFGGRRRGGDWGRQRDY
;
A
#
# COMPACT_ATOMS: atom_id res chain seq x y z
N SER A 1 -11.69 -17.17 -29.77
CA SER A 1 -10.89 -15.93 -29.85
C SER A 1 -11.31 -15.18 -31.10
N ASP A 2 -11.16 -13.85 -31.14
CA ASP A 2 -11.46 -12.95 -32.27
C ASP A 2 -12.85 -12.29 -32.29
N ARG A 3 -13.16 -11.40 -31.34
CA ARG A 3 -14.11 -10.29 -31.57
C ARG A 3 -13.81 -9.05 -30.70
N LEU A 4 -12.71 -8.37 -31.02
CA LEU A 4 -12.51 -6.95 -30.67
C LEU A 4 -11.88 -6.22 -31.86
N ASN A 5 -12.48 -6.34 -33.04
CA ASN A 5 -12.27 -5.34 -34.09
C ASN A 5 -13.32 -4.25 -33.86
N SER A 6 -13.04 -3.34 -32.92
CA SER A 6 -13.79 -2.08 -32.79
C SER A 6 -13.36 -1.13 -33.91
N SER A 7 -13.72 -1.46 -35.16
CA SER A 7 -13.63 -0.51 -36.24
C SER A 7 -14.69 0.57 -36.00
N ILE A 8 -14.23 1.78 -35.68
CA ILE A 8 -15.09 2.96 -35.66
C ILE A 8 -15.83 3.01 -37.00
N SER A 9 -17.17 3.07 -36.97
CA SER A 9 -17.99 3.16 -38.18
C SER A 9 -17.45 4.30 -39.08
N PRO A 10 -17.32 4.09 -40.40
CA PRO A 10 -16.87 5.14 -41.32
C PRO A 10 -17.71 6.42 -41.21
N GLN A 11 -19.01 6.29 -40.91
CA GLN A 11 -19.92 7.42 -40.70
C GLN A 11 -19.60 8.18 -39.41
N MET A 12 -19.23 7.47 -38.34
CA MET A 12 -18.78 8.10 -37.10
C MET A 12 -17.45 8.82 -37.30
N ARG A 13 -16.52 8.21 -38.05
CA ARG A 13 -15.22 8.84 -38.36
C ARG A 13 -15.41 10.19 -39.06
N GLN A 14 -16.28 10.25 -40.07
CA GLN A 14 -16.58 11.49 -40.80
C GLN A 14 -17.18 12.59 -39.91
N LEU A 15 -17.93 12.22 -38.86
CA LEU A 15 -18.51 13.19 -37.92
C LEU A 15 -17.47 13.78 -36.97
N PHE A 16 -16.49 12.99 -36.52
CA PHE A 16 -15.49 13.43 -35.53
C PHE A 16 -14.18 13.93 -36.14
N GLU A 17 -13.85 13.55 -37.37
CA GLU A 17 -12.59 13.90 -38.05
C GLU A 17 -12.34 15.42 -38.15
N PRO A 18 -13.33 16.28 -38.46
CA PRO A 18 -13.12 17.73 -38.46
C PRO A 18 -12.76 18.29 -37.07
N THR A 19 -13.37 17.77 -36.02
CA THR A 19 -13.13 18.18 -34.64
C THR A 19 -11.78 17.68 -34.15
N ALA A 20 -11.44 16.42 -34.45
CA ALA A 20 -10.14 15.85 -34.13
C ALA A 20 -9.00 16.62 -34.82
N ARG A 21 -9.17 16.99 -36.09
CA ARG A 21 -8.19 17.79 -36.83
C ARG A 21 -7.99 19.18 -36.21
N ARG A 22 -9.07 19.87 -35.82
CA ARG A 22 -8.99 21.16 -35.10
C ARG A 22 -8.24 21.07 -33.77
N VAL A 23 -8.43 19.98 -33.03
CA VAL A 23 -7.72 19.74 -31.76
C VAL A 23 -6.23 19.50 -32.02
N LEU A 24 -5.86 18.81 -33.10
CA LEU A 24 -4.47 18.54 -33.46
C LEU A 24 -3.73 19.74 -34.06
N GLU A 25 -4.46 20.67 -34.68
CA GLU A 25 -3.93 21.88 -35.32
C GLU A 25 -3.82 23.09 -34.35
N GLU A 26 -4.26 22.94 -33.10
CA GLU A 26 -4.10 24.00 -32.10
C GLU A 26 -2.64 24.13 -31.67
N ASP A 27 -2.09 25.33 -31.84
CA ASP A 27 -0.73 25.67 -31.42
C ASP A 27 -0.56 25.64 -29.89
N GLY A 28 0.61 25.20 -29.43
CA GLY A 28 0.95 25.11 -28.01
C GLY A 28 0.28 23.92 -27.30
N ASP A 29 -0.11 24.12 -26.04
CA ASP A 29 -0.66 23.05 -25.19
C ASP A 29 -2.20 22.91 -25.32
N GLY A 30 -2.87 23.78 -26.10
CA GLY A 30 -4.33 23.83 -26.18
C GLY A 30 -4.96 22.54 -26.71
N GLY A 31 -4.38 21.97 -27.76
CA GLY A 31 -4.81 20.68 -28.32
C GLY A 31 -4.61 19.51 -27.35
N VAL A 32 -3.48 19.50 -26.65
CA VAL A 32 -3.12 18.47 -25.65
C VAL A 32 -4.07 18.52 -24.46
N GLN A 33 -4.41 19.71 -23.97
CA GLN A 33 -5.35 19.91 -22.85
C GLN A 33 -6.77 19.47 -23.20
N LYS A 34 -7.24 19.73 -24.43
CA LYS A 34 -8.57 19.28 -24.87
C LYS A 34 -8.63 17.78 -25.04
N LEU A 35 -7.56 17.18 -25.56
CA LEU A 35 -7.44 15.72 -25.65
C LEU A 35 -7.42 15.08 -24.27
N SER A 36 -6.66 15.64 -23.32
CA SER A 36 -6.61 15.10 -21.96
C SER A 36 -7.95 15.23 -21.23
N ALA A 37 -8.67 16.35 -21.40
CA ALA A 37 -10.02 16.53 -20.87
C ALA A 37 -11.04 15.55 -21.48
N ALA A 38 -10.99 15.33 -22.80
CA ALA A 38 -11.84 14.32 -23.45
C ALA A 38 -11.55 12.90 -22.94
N MET A 39 -10.26 12.55 -22.76
CA MET A 39 -9.87 11.27 -22.17
C MET A 39 -10.31 11.14 -20.71
N ALA A 40 -10.27 12.23 -19.94
CA ALA A 40 -10.76 12.27 -18.57
C ALA A 40 -12.26 11.98 -18.50
N LEU A 41 -13.07 12.65 -19.32
CA LEU A 41 -14.51 12.40 -19.43
C LEU A 41 -14.82 10.94 -19.80
N LEU A 42 -14.07 10.38 -20.76
CA LEU A 42 -14.23 8.97 -21.15
C LEU A 42 -13.84 8.00 -20.03
N ALA A 43 -12.87 8.37 -19.18
CA ALA A 43 -12.49 7.60 -18.00
C ALA A 43 -13.45 7.79 -16.81
N GLY A 44 -14.48 8.63 -16.95
CA GLY A 44 -15.45 8.93 -15.89
C GLY A 44 -15.01 10.02 -14.91
N TRP A 45 -14.07 10.89 -15.32
CA TRP A 45 -13.66 12.08 -14.56
C TRP A 45 -14.39 13.30 -15.10
N ASP A 46 -15.01 14.08 -14.21
CA ASP A 46 -15.96 15.13 -14.61
C ASP A 46 -15.30 16.34 -15.30
N ASP A 47 -14.04 16.67 -14.98
CA ASP A 47 -13.35 17.85 -15.53
C ASP A 47 -11.91 17.56 -15.97
N HIS A 48 -11.12 16.91 -15.11
CA HIS A 48 -9.72 16.60 -15.36
C HIS A 48 -9.27 15.36 -14.57
N PRO A 49 -8.19 14.69 -14.99
CA PRO A 49 -7.54 13.68 -14.16
C PRO A 49 -7.14 14.25 -12.81
N PRO A 50 -7.30 13.50 -11.70
CA PRO A 50 -6.68 13.90 -10.46
C PRO A 50 -5.15 13.91 -10.63
N GLU A 51 -4.51 15.00 -10.20
CA GLU A 51 -3.04 15.15 -10.29
C GLU A 51 -2.26 14.08 -9.51
N SER A 52 -2.92 13.45 -8.55
CA SER A 52 -2.38 12.34 -7.77
C SER A 52 -3.51 11.45 -7.26
N MET A 53 -3.31 10.14 -7.37
CA MET A 53 -4.21 9.12 -6.86
C MET A 53 -3.41 8.07 -6.10
N SER A 54 -3.95 7.60 -4.98
CA SER A 54 -3.41 6.47 -4.24
C SER A 54 -3.53 5.19 -5.07
N CYS A 55 -2.42 4.46 -5.22
CA CYS A 55 -2.41 3.11 -5.79
C CYS A 55 -2.94 2.07 -4.79
N LEU A 56 -3.14 2.42 -3.51
CA LEU A 56 -3.60 1.49 -2.48
C LEU A 56 -5.12 1.41 -2.34
N ASP A 57 -5.81 2.53 -2.55
CA ASP A 57 -7.26 2.64 -2.39
C ASP A 57 -7.96 3.53 -3.43
N GLY A 58 -7.23 4.08 -4.41
CA GLY A 58 -7.79 4.92 -5.47
C GLY A 58 -8.16 6.33 -5.02
N ARG A 59 -7.81 6.75 -3.80
CA ARG A 59 -8.18 8.07 -3.29
C ARG A 59 -7.37 9.19 -3.93
N GLU A 60 -8.06 10.24 -4.36
CA GLU A 60 -7.46 11.45 -4.90
C GLU A 60 -6.71 12.27 -3.84
N GLY A 61 -5.71 13.04 -4.30
CA GLY A 61 -4.90 13.92 -3.46
C GLY A 61 -3.83 13.19 -2.65
N TYR A 62 -3.56 11.92 -2.98
CA TYR A 62 -2.53 11.11 -2.36
C TYR A 62 -1.62 10.48 -3.41
N ARG A 63 -0.38 10.24 -3.03
CA ARG A 63 0.61 9.48 -3.80
C ARG A 63 1.12 8.33 -2.95
N THR A 64 1.09 7.13 -3.51
CA THR A 64 1.64 5.96 -2.86
C THR A 64 3.16 5.94 -3.01
N ILE A 65 3.85 5.75 -1.89
CA ILE A 65 5.31 5.64 -1.82
C ILE A 65 5.67 4.23 -1.38
N ALA A 66 6.59 3.60 -2.10
CA ALA A 66 7.21 2.36 -1.70
C ALA A 66 8.52 2.65 -0.96
N LEU A 67 8.65 2.09 0.23
CA LEU A 67 9.87 2.08 1.03
C LEU A 67 10.55 0.73 0.85
N ARG A 68 11.83 0.72 0.49
CA ARG A 68 12.61 -0.50 0.27
C ARG A 68 13.85 -0.51 1.14
N SER A 69 14.05 -1.61 1.87
CA SER A 69 15.24 -1.85 2.66
C SER A 69 15.89 -3.17 2.25
N PRO A 70 17.23 -3.28 2.24
CA PRO A 70 17.89 -4.58 2.16
C PRO A 70 17.56 -5.47 3.38
N ASN A 71 17.14 -4.87 4.50
CA ASN A 71 16.79 -5.60 5.72
C ASN A 71 15.32 -6.05 5.70
N ARG A 72 15.11 -7.37 5.68
CA ARG A 72 13.76 -8.00 5.75
C ARG A 72 12.99 -7.75 7.05
N LYS A 73 13.62 -7.15 8.05
CA LYS A 73 12.95 -6.75 9.29
C LYS A 73 12.49 -5.30 9.27
N ALA A 74 12.84 -4.51 8.26
CA ALA A 74 12.56 -3.08 8.22
C ALA A 74 11.06 -2.75 8.25
N PHE A 75 10.27 -3.48 7.46
CA PHE A 75 8.87 -3.17 7.19
C PHE A 75 7.98 -4.42 7.29
N HIS A 76 8.21 -5.25 8.31
CA HIS A 76 7.38 -6.46 8.54
C HIS A 76 6.05 -6.17 9.24
N THR A 77 5.84 -4.95 9.74
CA THR A 77 4.55 -4.48 10.26
C THR A 77 4.24 -3.07 9.80
N ARG A 78 2.95 -2.71 9.79
CA ARG A 78 2.51 -1.33 9.52
C ARG A 78 3.10 -0.33 10.52
N GLY A 79 3.28 -0.75 11.77
CA GLY A 79 3.86 0.11 12.82
C GLY A 79 5.29 0.50 12.53
N LEU A 80 6.09 -0.37 11.90
CA LEU A 80 7.47 -0.05 11.52
C LEU A 80 7.56 0.86 10.30
N VAL A 81 6.61 0.75 9.36
CA VAL A 81 6.46 1.73 8.28
C VAL A 81 6.21 3.12 8.87
N MET A 82 5.28 3.23 9.83
CA MET A 82 4.99 4.51 10.49
C MET A 82 6.16 4.99 11.37
N GLY A 83 6.81 4.08 12.10
CA GLY A 83 7.95 4.41 12.95
C GLY A 83 9.16 4.90 12.16
N PHE A 84 9.39 4.36 10.95
CA PHE A 84 10.40 4.91 10.04
C PHE A 84 10.09 6.34 9.61
N LEU A 85 8.85 6.62 9.23
CA LEU A 85 8.45 7.98 8.85
C LEU A 85 8.60 8.95 10.03
N ASP A 86 8.22 8.52 11.23
CA ASP A 86 8.35 9.32 12.46
C ASP A 86 9.82 9.65 12.79
N LEU A 87 10.73 8.70 12.55
CA LEU A 87 12.17 8.91 12.70
C LEU A 87 12.76 9.91 11.69
N ILE A 88 12.17 10.03 10.50
CA ILE A 88 12.58 11.03 9.50
C ILE A 88 11.99 12.39 9.85
N ASP A 89 10.67 12.45 9.97
CA ASP A 89 9.91 13.64 10.34
C ASP A 89 8.54 13.20 10.87
N PRO A 90 8.19 13.51 12.14
CA PRO A 90 6.88 13.23 12.69
C PRO A 90 5.71 13.74 11.84
N LYS A 91 5.90 14.85 11.11
CA LYS A 91 4.86 15.40 10.21
C LYS A 91 4.59 14.50 8.99
N LEU A 92 5.55 13.66 8.58
CA LEU A 92 5.32 12.65 7.56
C LEU A 92 4.45 11.52 8.12
N ALA A 93 4.72 11.08 9.35
CA ALA A 93 3.93 10.05 10.03
C ALA A 93 2.48 10.53 10.30
N GLU A 94 2.28 11.80 10.69
CA GLU A 94 0.94 12.38 10.87
C GLU A 94 0.13 12.46 9.56
N ALA A 95 0.80 12.78 8.44
CA ALA A 95 0.15 12.91 7.14
C ALA A 95 -0.07 11.56 6.44
N ALA A 96 0.65 10.52 6.86
CA ALA A 96 0.63 9.20 6.27
C ALA A 96 -0.71 8.49 6.42
N ARG A 97 -1.13 7.82 5.35
CA ARG A 97 -2.32 6.98 5.30
C ARG A 97 -2.02 5.60 4.76
N ASN A 98 -2.91 4.67 5.07
CA ASN A 98 -2.88 3.31 4.55
C ASN A 98 -1.51 2.60 4.63
N PRO A 99 -0.76 2.66 5.75
CA PRO A 99 0.52 1.98 5.83
C PRO A 99 0.33 0.47 5.61
N ARG A 100 1.15 -0.12 4.73
CA ARG A 100 1.17 -1.55 4.44
C ARG A 100 2.59 -2.09 4.56
N ALA A 101 2.70 -3.27 5.16
CA ALA A 101 3.92 -4.06 5.14
C ALA A 101 3.90 -4.96 3.90
N GLY A 102 5.00 -5.00 3.17
CA GLY A 102 5.23 -5.95 2.09
C GLY A 102 5.49 -7.35 2.65
N ARG A 103 5.24 -8.37 1.81
CA ARG A 103 5.25 -9.78 2.21
C ARG A 103 6.58 -10.25 2.84
N ASN A 104 7.69 -9.73 2.33
CA ASN A 104 9.03 -10.16 2.73
C ASN A 104 9.65 -9.27 3.83
N GLY A 105 8.89 -8.29 4.34
CA GLY A 105 9.31 -7.36 5.39
C GLY A 105 10.46 -6.41 5.00
N SER A 106 10.97 -6.49 3.77
CA SER A 106 11.94 -5.57 3.18
C SER A 106 11.27 -4.39 2.47
N GLN A 107 9.95 -4.41 2.31
CA GLN A 107 9.20 -3.40 1.60
C GLN A 107 8.05 -2.89 2.48
N GLY A 108 7.76 -1.59 2.40
CA GLY A 108 6.61 -0.96 3.01
C GLY A 108 5.94 -0.03 2.01
N TYR A 109 4.66 0.23 2.17
CA TYR A 109 3.91 1.16 1.33
C TYR A 109 3.12 2.12 2.20
N VAL A 110 2.99 3.35 1.75
CA VAL A 110 2.23 4.39 2.45
C VAL A 110 1.71 5.42 1.47
N ASP A 111 0.53 5.97 1.76
CA ASP A 111 0.00 7.11 1.02
C ASP A 111 0.38 8.41 1.72
N LEU A 112 0.92 9.36 0.96
CA LEU A 112 1.25 10.70 1.43
C LEU A 112 0.63 11.75 0.51
N PRO A 113 0.24 12.93 1.03
CA PRO A 113 -0.07 14.08 0.20
C PRO A 113 1.13 14.40 -0.73
N PRO A 114 0.92 14.86 -1.97
CA PRO A 114 1.98 15.06 -2.96
C PRO A 114 3.18 15.89 -2.46
N ALA A 115 2.92 16.96 -1.71
CA ALA A 115 3.97 17.79 -1.12
C ALA A 115 4.84 17.01 -0.12
N LYS A 116 4.22 16.16 0.70
CA LYS A 116 4.90 15.33 1.70
C LYS A 116 5.64 14.14 1.07
N ALA A 117 5.08 13.59 -0.01
CA ALA A 117 5.77 12.61 -0.82
C ALA A 117 7.07 13.17 -1.43
N ARG A 118 7.03 14.39 -1.98
CA ARG A 118 8.24 15.07 -2.51
C ARG A 118 9.28 15.32 -1.42
N ASP A 119 8.86 15.87 -0.29
CA ASP A 119 9.71 16.12 0.90
C ASP A 119 10.44 14.83 1.35
N LEU A 120 9.72 13.71 1.49
CA LEU A 120 10.32 12.41 1.83
C LEU A 120 11.35 11.94 0.79
N LEU A 121 11.02 12.05 -0.51
CA LEU A 121 11.92 11.62 -1.58
C LEU A 121 13.20 12.45 -1.61
N GLU A 122 13.08 13.78 -1.50
CA GLU A 122 14.22 14.70 -1.47
C GLU A 122 15.13 14.45 -0.27
N ARG A 123 14.54 14.23 0.91
CA ARG A 123 15.31 13.88 2.12
C ARG A 123 16.08 12.59 1.94
N LEU A 124 15.46 11.52 1.47
CA LEU A 124 16.15 10.23 1.31
C LEU A 124 17.14 10.21 0.14
N GLN A 125 17.09 11.19 -0.77
CA GLN A 125 18.11 11.39 -1.81
C GLN A 125 19.32 12.18 -1.30
N ASN A 126 19.09 13.19 -0.46
CA ASN A 126 20.13 14.14 -0.03
C ASN A 126 20.71 13.84 1.35
N GLU A 127 19.96 13.15 2.19
CA GLU A 127 20.31 12.80 3.56
C GLU A 127 20.43 11.28 3.68
N ALA A 128 21.42 10.83 4.45
CA ALA A 128 21.51 9.41 4.77
C ALA A 128 20.24 9.01 5.56
N PRO A 129 19.59 7.88 5.22
CA PRO A 129 18.47 7.38 6.01
C PRO A 129 18.91 7.16 7.46
N PRO A 130 17.96 7.12 8.43
CA PRO A 130 18.29 6.86 9.81
C PRO A 130 19.25 5.67 9.95
N HIS A 131 20.45 5.92 10.50
CA HIS A 131 21.46 4.87 10.71
C HIS A 131 21.04 3.83 11.76
N GLN A 132 19.84 3.97 12.32
CA GLN A 132 19.23 3.04 13.25
C GLN A 132 18.72 1.79 12.51
N SER A 133 19.22 0.63 12.90
CA SER A 133 18.65 -0.65 12.47
C SER A 133 17.17 -0.72 12.88
N PRO A 134 16.26 -1.20 12.01
CA PRO A 134 16.50 -1.88 10.74
C PRO A 134 16.53 -0.97 9.49
N TYR A 135 16.52 0.35 9.63
CA TYR A 135 16.25 1.31 8.55
C TYR A 135 17.47 1.79 7.76
N GLN A 136 18.60 1.12 7.97
CA GLN A 136 19.83 1.37 7.23
C GLN A 136 19.56 1.15 5.73
N GLU A 137 19.95 2.13 4.92
CA GLU A 137 19.85 2.08 3.46
C GLU A 137 18.42 1.97 2.92
N VAL A 138 17.41 2.43 3.68
CA VAL A 138 16.06 2.55 3.13
C VAL A 138 16.04 3.54 1.97
N LYS A 139 15.42 3.15 0.87
CA LYS A 139 15.11 3.98 -0.29
C LYS A 139 13.61 4.18 -0.40
N ALA A 140 13.19 5.33 -0.91
CA ALA A 140 11.80 5.62 -1.24
C ALA A 140 11.64 5.86 -2.74
N GLU A 141 10.54 5.39 -3.30
CA GLU A 141 10.16 5.63 -4.70
C GLU A 141 8.64 5.81 -4.84
N PRO A 142 8.18 6.67 -5.76
CA PRO A 142 6.76 6.74 -6.10
C PRO A 142 6.34 5.45 -6.80
N VAL A 143 5.19 4.92 -6.39
CA VAL A 143 4.54 3.84 -7.13
C VAL A 143 3.76 4.47 -8.28
N THR A 144 4.13 4.11 -9.50
CA THR A 144 3.42 4.53 -10.73
C THR A 144 2.55 3.42 -11.31
N GLU A 145 2.82 2.17 -10.95
CA GLU A 145 2.12 1.00 -11.46
C GLU A 145 1.88 -0.02 -10.33
N LEU A 146 0.76 -0.73 -10.40
CA LEU A 146 0.48 -1.86 -9.52
C LEU A 146 1.41 -3.02 -9.88
N ASN A 147 2.30 -3.40 -8.98
CA ASN A 147 3.13 -4.61 -9.12
C ASN A 147 2.61 -5.73 -8.21
N ASP A 148 3.03 -6.98 -8.49
CA ASP A 148 2.57 -8.18 -7.76
C ASP A 148 2.79 -8.06 -6.24
N ASP A 149 3.91 -7.46 -5.80
CA ASP A 149 4.20 -7.22 -4.39
C ASP A 149 3.18 -6.28 -3.73
N LEU A 150 2.79 -5.21 -4.44
CA LEU A 150 1.78 -4.27 -3.99
C LEU A 150 0.38 -4.88 -4.03
N LEU A 151 0.06 -5.66 -5.07
CA LEU A 151 -1.18 -6.40 -5.18
C LEU A 151 -1.33 -7.40 -4.03
N ASP A 152 -0.28 -8.15 -3.68
CA ASP A 152 -0.25 -9.03 -2.50
C ASP A 152 -0.52 -8.24 -1.21
N GLY A 153 0.10 -7.06 -1.05
CA GLY A 153 -0.14 -6.16 0.08
C GLY A 153 -1.55 -5.55 0.10
N ILE A 154 -2.17 -5.33 -1.07
CA ILE A 154 -3.53 -4.83 -1.25
C ILE A 154 -4.56 -5.91 -0.90
N LEU A 155 -4.38 -7.10 -1.47
CA LEU A 155 -5.30 -8.25 -1.43
C LEU A 155 -5.37 -8.94 -0.07
N GLN A 156 -4.38 -8.75 0.81
CA GLN A 156 -4.45 -9.20 2.21
C GLN A 156 -5.66 -8.63 2.98
N LYS A 157 -6.40 -7.65 2.44
CA LYS A 157 -7.51 -7.00 3.14
C LYS A 157 -8.90 -7.14 2.51
N GLY A 158 -9.14 -7.84 1.40
CA GLY A 158 -10.49 -7.71 0.80
C GLY A 158 -11.04 -8.66 -0.24
N TYR A 159 -10.32 -9.64 -0.81
CA TYR A 159 -10.92 -10.45 -1.91
C TYR A 159 -11.31 -11.88 -1.54
N TYR A 160 -10.87 -12.39 -0.39
CA TYR A 160 -11.52 -13.53 0.27
C TYR A 160 -12.15 -13.04 1.56
N GLY A 161 -13.47 -12.96 1.54
CA GLY A 161 -14.29 -12.56 2.67
C GLY A 161 -13.88 -13.28 3.96
N GLY A 162 -13.91 -12.52 5.05
CA GLY A 162 -13.65 -13.06 6.37
C GLY A 162 -14.60 -14.20 6.69
N TYR A 163 -14.05 -15.39 6.85
CA TYR A 163 -14.59 -16.34 7.80
C TYR A 163 -13.86 -16.11 9.12
N ARG A 164 -14.49 -15.28 9.96
CA ARG A 164 -14.28 -15.33 11.40
C ARG A 164 -14.66 -16.75 11.86
N GLY A 165 -13.68 -17.61 12.07
CA GLY A 165 -13.82 -18.80 12.90
C GLY A 165 -13.91 -18.42 14.38
N ARG A 166 -14.92 -17.64 14.75
CA ARG A 166 -15.37 -17.47 16.13
C ARG A 166 -16.63 -18.33 16.24
N ASP A 167 -16.49 -19.45 16.94
CA ASP A 167 -17.52 -20.28 17.61
C ASP A 167 -17.48 -21.77 17.23
N HIS A 168 -16.69 -22.53 18.00
CA HIS A 168 -17.11 -23.86 18.47
C HIS A 168 -16.61 -24.08 19.91
N ARG A 169 -17.42 -23.62 20.88
CA ARG A 169 -17.50 -24.32 22.18
C ARG A 169 -18.33 -25.59 21.94
N GLY A 170 -17.80 -26.76 22.29
CA GLY A 170 -18.62 -27.98 22.35
C GLY A 170 -17.85 -29.29 22.42
N ARG A 171 -17.52 -29.72 23.65
CA ARG A 171 -17.51 -31.11 24.16
C ARG A 171 -16.76 -32.20 23.35
N GLY A 172 -15.71 -32.74 23.97
CA GLY A 172 -15.12 -34.03 23.58
C GLY A 172 -14.24 -34.60 24.69
N ARG A 173 -14.88 -35.15 25.73
CA ARG A 173 -14.26 -35.88 26.83
C ARG A 173 -14.12 -37.35 26.41
N SER A 174 -12.89 -37.81 26.18
CA SER A 174 -12.46 -39.22 26.27
C SER A 174 -10.93 -39.24 26.06
N GLY A 175 -10.09 -39.50 27.05
CA GLY A 175 -10.07 -40.76 27.79
C GLY A 175 -9.18 -41.74 27.03
N ARG A 176 -7.88 -41.75 27.35
CA ARG A 176 -6.96 -42.88 27.22
C ARG A 176 -5.60 -42.52 27.83
N ASP A 177 -5.47 -42.90 29.09
CA ASP A 177 -4.34 -43.64 29.66
C ASP A 177 -3.02 -43.58 28.89
N ARG A 178 -2.05 -42.87 29.48
CA ARG A 178 -0.71 -43.43 29.71
C ARG A 178 -0.20 -42.97 31.06
N ASP A 179 -0.34 -43.87 32.03
CA ASP A 179 0.56 -43.99 33.16
C ASP A 179 2.01 -43.90 32.68
N PHE A 180 2.80 -43.00 33.27
CA PHE A 180 4.20 -43.29 33.55
C PHE A 180 4.69 -42.43 34.72
N GLY A 181 4.85 -43.10 35.86
CA GLY A 181 6.01 -42.91 36.73
C GLY A 181 6.07 -41.63 37.54
N GLY A 182 5.48 -41.66 38.74
CA GLY A 182 5.70 -40.64 39.76
C GLY A 182 7.16 -40.49 40.17
N ARG A 183 7.53 -39.25 40.52
CA ARG A 183 8.41 -38.95 41.65
C ARG A 183 7.92 -37.70 42.35
N ARG A 184 7.49 -37.90 43.61
CA ARG A 184 7.28 -36.86 44.61
C ARG A 184 8.64 -36.27 45.02
N ARG A 185 8.76 -34.94 44.98
CA ARG A 185 9.61 -34.07 45.80
C ARG A 185 9.00 -32.67 45.62
N GLY A 186 8.34 -32.02 46.57
CA GLY A 186 8.50 -32.02 48.01
C GLY A 186 9.46 -30.91 48.41
N GLY A 187 8.90 -29.79 48.90
CA GLY A 187 9.60 -28.66 49.52
C GLY A 187 9.64 -27.40 48.64
N ASP A 188 9.40 -26.18 49.11
CA ASP A 188 8.99 -25.69 50.43
C ASP A 188 8.59 -24.21 50.22
N TRP A 189 7.48 -23.77 50.82
CA TRP A 189 6.97 -22.40 50.74
C TRP A 189 7.33 -21.67 52.03
N GLY A 190 8.50 -21.03 52.07
CA GLY A 190 8.90 -20.18 53.19
C GLY A 190 8.13 -18.86 53.22
N ARG A 191 7.02 -18.82 53.96
CA ARG A 191 6.41 -17.59 54.51
C ARG A 191 6.95 -17.34 55.92
N GLN A 192 7.46 -16.12 56.12
CA GLN A 192 7.34 -15.24 57.29
C GLN A 192 7.01 -15.83 58.67
N ARG A 193 7.79 -15.41 59.68
CA ARG A 193 7.26 -14.70 60.85
C ARG A 193 8.34 -13.95 61.64
N ASP A 194 7.90 -12.80 62.11
CA ASP A 194 8.51 -11.90 63.08
C ASP A 194 8.81 -12.59 64.43
N TYR A 195 9.93 -12.23 65.05
CA TYR A 195 10.09 -11.68 66.41
C TYR A 195 11.51 -11.13 66.56
#